data_AF-W5YLK6-F1
#
_entry.id   AF-W5YLK6-F1
#
_cell.length_a   1.000
_cell.length_b   1.000
_cell.length_c   1.000
_cell.angle_alpha   90.00
_cell.angle_beta   90.00
_cell.angle_gamma   90.00
#
_symmetry.space_group_name_H-M   'P 1'
#
loop_
_entity.id
_entity.type
_entity.pdbx_description
1 polymer ?
#
loop_
_entity_poly.entity_id
_entity_poly.type
_entity_poly.pdbx_seq_one_letter_code
_entity_poly.pdbx_strand_id
1 'polypeptide(L)'
;MVEQGVTRAFFPHGIGHFLGIKVHDVAGKLEPSPADAPFLRLTRTLEEGMVVTIEPGLYIIPSLLDPVLNGPLGEHFNHEVIDDLRGCGGIRIEDNVVVTADGARNLTREMGG
;
A
#
# COMPACT_ATOMS: atom_id res chain seq x y z
N MET A 1 -4.32 -1.46 18.95
CA MET A 1 -3.35 -0.74 18.08
C MET A 1 -3.73 -0.80 16.61
N VAL A 2 -3.88 -1.98 16.00
CA VAL A 2 -4.23 -2.09 14.56
C VAL A 2 -5.60 -1.46 14.24
N GLU A 3 -6.63 -1.79 15.03
CA GLU A 3 -7.98 -1.19 14.90
C GLU A 3 -7.98 0.34 15.12
N GLN A 4 -6.93 0.88 15.75
CA GLN A 4 -6.77 2.32 15.99
C GLN A 4 -6.04 3.03 14.83
N GLY A 5 -5.76 2.32 13.73
CA GLY A 5 -5.27 2.91 12.48
C GLY A 5 -3.77 3.19 12.42
N VAL A 6 -2.98 2.71 13.40
CA VAL A 6 -1.51 2.92 13.46
C VAL A 6 -0.79 2.56 12.16
N THR A 7 -1.25 1.51 11.46
CA THR A 7 -0.63 1.05 10.21
C THR A 7 -0.60 2.12 9.13
N ARG A 8 -1.53 3.07 9.14
CA ARG A 8 -1.64 4.13 8.12
C ARG A 8 -0.53 5.16 8.20
N ALA A 9 0.09 5.32 9.36
CA ALA A 9 1.24 6.21 9.50
C ALA A 9 2.48 5.61 8.82
N PHE A 10 2.58 4.27 8.76
CA PHE A 10 3.64 3.53 8.06
C PHE A 10 3.29 3.21 6.61
N PHE A 11 2.01 3.08 6.27
CA PHE A 11 1.51 2.74 4.94
C PHE A 11 0.35 3.68 4.56
N PRO A 12 0.66 4.89 4.06
CA PRO A 12 -0.33 5.95 3.90
C PRO A 12 -1.07 5.95 2.55
N HIS A 13 -0.88 4.94 1.72
CA HIS A 13 -1.46 4.87 0.37
C HIS A 13 -2.23 3.57 0.13
N GLY A 14 -2.88 3.47 -1.05
CA GLY A 14 -3.57 2.25 -1.46
C GLY A 14 -2.59 1.13 -1.82
N ILE A 15 -3.03 -0.13 -1.76
CA ILE A 15 -2.21 -1.31 -2.08
C ILE A 15 -1.89 -1.49 -3.56
N GLY A 16 -2.57 -0.74 -4.43
CA GLY A 16 -2.37 -0.78 -5.87
C GLY A 16 -3.53 -0.17 -6.63
N HIS A 17 -3.49 -0.33 -7.95
CA HIS A 17 -4.45 0.21 -8.89
C HIS A 17 -4.49 -0.62 -10.17
N PHE A 18 -5.52 -0.42 -11.00
CA PHE A 18 -5.48 -0.95 -12.37
C PHE A 18 -4.33 -0.32 -13.15
N LEU A 19 -3.70 -1.13 -13.99
CA LEU A 19 -2.65 -0.73 -14.91
C LEU A 19 -3.06 -1.10 -16.33
N GLY A 20 -2.88 -0.18 -17.27
CA GLY A 20 -3.20 -0.40 -18.68
C GLY A 20 -2.62 0.70 -19.55
N ILE A 21 -3.45 1.37 -20.35
CA ILE A 21 -2.98 2.49 -21.19
C ILE A 21 -2.50 3.66 -20.32
N LYS A 22 -3.13 3.87 -19.14
CA LYS A 22 -2.68 4.82 -18.13
C LYS A 22 -2.05 4.06 -16.96
N VAL A 23 -1.09 4.71 -16.29
CA VAL A 23 -0.47 4.19 -15.05
C VAL A 23 -1.55 3.90 -14.01
N HIS A 24 -2.32 4.91 -13.62
CA HIS A 24 -3.57 4.73 -12.90
C HIS A 24 -4.71 4.59 -13.92
N ASP A 25 -5.04 3.36 -14.31
CA ASP A 25 -6.07 3.15 -15.32
C ASP A 25 -7.48 3.47 -14.79
N VAL A 26 -8.39 3.71 -15.74
CA VAL A 26 -9.77 4.14 -15.46
C VAL A 26 -10.60 3.02 -14.82
N ALA A 27 -11.78 3.38 -14.31
CA ALA A 27 -12.79 2.44 -13.80
C ALA A 27 -12.37 1.56 -12.60
N GLY A 28 -11.27 1.89 -11.90
CA GLY A 28 -10.87 1.20 -10.66
C GLY A 28 -11.78 1.49 -9.46
N LYS A 29 -12.38 2.68 -9.40
CA LYS A 29 -13.29 3.07 -8.31
C LYS A 29 -14.76 3.02 -8.76
N LEU A 30 -15.40 1.88 -8.60
CA LEU A 30 -16.87 1.78 -8.77
C LEU A 30 -17.60 2.25 -7.51
N GLU A 31 -17.06 1.91 -6.35
CA GLU A 31 -17.54 2.36 -5.05
C GLU A 31 -16.57 3.37 -4.42
N PRO A 32 -17.04 4.27 -3.53
CA PRO A 32 -16.18 5.12 -2.74
C PRO A 32 -15.16 4.30 -1.95
N SER A 33 -13.94 4.84 -1.82
CA SER A 33 -12.95 4.25 -0.92
C SER A 33 -13.48 4.25 0.52
N PRO A 34 -13.20 3.21 1.33
CA PRO A 34 -13.50 3.23 2.76
C PRO A 34 -12.97 4.51 3.40
N ALA A 35 -13.72 5.08 4.36
CA ALA A 35 -13.34 6.32 5.05
C ALA A 35 -11.94 6.23 5.68
N ASP A 36 -11.55 5.01 6.02
CA ASP A 36 -10.36 4.65 6.74
C ASP A 36 -9.22 4.23 5.76
N ALA A 37 -9.49 4.17 4.45
CA ALA A 37 -8.52 3.95 3.38
C ALA A 37 -8.78 4.90 2.17
N PRO A 38 -8.78 6.23 2.37
CA PRO A 38 -9.25 7.19 1.36
C PRO A 38 -8.42 7.20 0.06
N PHE A 39 -7.17 6.77 0.13
CA PHE A 39 -6.25 6.74 -1.02
C PHE A 39 -6.32 5.42 -1.83
N LEU A 40 -7.17 4.46 -1.43
CA LEU A 40 -7.38 3.23 -2.21
C LEU A 40 -7.89 3.56 -3.61
N ARG A 41 -7.22 3.09 -4.66
CA ARG A 41 -7.53 3.39 -6.07
C ARG A 41 -8.41 2.34 -6.76
N LEU A 42 -8.57 1.17 -6.15
CA LEU A 42 -9.30 0.05 -6.70
C LEU A 42 -10.30 -0.48 -5.66
N THR A 43 -11.59 -0.37 -5.96
CA THR A 43 -12.71 -0.90 -5.15
C THR A 43 -13.55 -1.92 -5.90
N ARG A 44 -13.14 -2.26 -7.13
CA ARG A 44 -13.79 -3.24 -7.98
C ARG A 44 -13.34 -4.67 -7.64
N THR A 45 -14.26 -5.62 -7.73
CA THR A 45 -13.94 -7.06 -7.72
C THR A 45 -13.05 -7.41 -8.91
N LEU A 46 -11.95 -8.12 -8.66
CA LEU A 46 -11.06 -8.57 -9.72
C LEU A 46 -11.70 -9.67 -10.57
N GLU A 47 -11.56 -9.54 -11.89
CA GLU A 47 -12.03 -10.49 -12.89
C GLU A 47 -10.86 -10.89 -13.78
N GLU A 48 -10.96 -12.07 -14.42
CA GLU A 48 -9.96 -12.56 -15.37
C GLU A 48 -9.62 -11.52 -16.45
N GLY A 49 -8.34 -11.39 -16.78
CA GLY A 49 -7.82 -10.47 -17.79
C GLY A 49 -7.53 -9.06 -17.28
N MET A 50 -7.93 -8.72 -16.05
CA MET A 50 -7.54 -7.46 -15.42
C MET A 50 -6.06 -7.45 -15.06
N VAL A 51 -5.44 -6.28 -15.12
CA VAL A 51 -4.04 -6.05 -14.73
C VAL A 51 -3.99 -5.02 -13.62
N VAL A 52 -3.28 -5.34 -12.54
CA VAL A 52 -3.13 -4.48 -11.36
C VAL A 52 -1.68 -4.33 -10.96
N THR A 53 -1.36 -3.23 -10.30
CA THR A 53 -0.16 -3.13 -9.47
C THR A 53 -0.43 -3.72 -8.09
N ILE A 54 0.58 -4.35 -7.48
CA ILE A 54 0.61 -4.71 -6.06
C ILE A 54 1.84 -4.05 -5.46
N GLU A 55 1.62 -3.02 -4.64
CA GLU A 55 2.67 -2.08 -4.20
C GLU A 55 2.67 -1.83 -2.69
N PRO A 56 2.79 -2.85 -1.83
CA PRO A 56 2.92 -2.64 -0.39
C PRO A 56 4.11 -1.74 -0.06
N GLY A 57 3.90 -0.83 0.89
CA GLY A 57 4.92 0.09 1.36
C GLY A 57 5.03 0.15 2.87
N LEU A 58 6.22 0.46 3.36
CA LEU A 58 6.49 0.75 4.75
C LEU A 58 7.46 1.92 4.82
N TYR A 59 7.02 3.02 5.40
CA TYR A 59 7.76 4.28 5.39
C TYR A 59 7.96 4.83 6.80
N ILE A 60 9.08 5.51 6.97
CA ILE A 60 9.39 6.30 8.16
C ILE A 60 9.23 7.78 7.79
N ILE A 61 7.99 8.25 7.75
CA ILE A 61 7.65 9.64 7.38
C ILE A 61 7.41 10.44 8.67
N PRO A 62 8.31 11.37 9.07
CA PRO A 62 8.20 12.06 10.35
C PRO A 62 6.86 12.76 10.55
N SER A 63 6.36 13.46 9.51
CA SER A 63 5.08 14.17 9.58
C SER A 63 3.86 13.28 9.82
N LEU A 64 3.94 11.98 9.53
CA LEU A 64 2.87 11.01 9.77
C LEU A 64 3.09 10.20 11.06
N LEU A 65 4.35 9.88 11.37
CA LEU A 65 4.70 9.03 12.52
C LEU A 65 4.79 9.81 13.83
N ASP A 66 5.38 11.00 13.84
CA ASP A 66 5.62 11.74 15.08
C ASP A 66 4.32 12.03 15.86
N PRO A 67 3.15 12.33 15.25
CA PRO A 67 1.89 12.45 15.98
C PRO A 67 1.45 11.14 16.67
N VAL A 68 1.75 9.99 16.08
CA VAL A 68 1.43 8.67 16.64
C VAL A 68 2.40 8.30 17.76
N LEU A 69 3.69 8.54 17.54
CA LEU A 69 4.77 8.23 18.49
C LEU A 69 4.74 9.10 19.74
N ASN A 70 4.33 10.37 19.60
CA ASN A 70 4.16 11.28 20.73
C ASN A 70 2.73 11.24 21.32
N GLY A 71 1.85 10.39 20.76
CA GLY A 71 0.47 10.24 21.18
C GLY A 71 0.28 9.13 22.23
N PRO A 72 -0.98 8.83 22.59
CA PRO A 72 -1.31 7.81 23.60
C PRO A 72 -0.80 6.40 23.30
N LEU A 73 -0.49 6.10 22.03
CA LEU A 73 0.03 4.80 21.60
C LEU A 73 1.55 4.75 21.53
N GLY A 74 2.22 5.87 21.78
CA GLY A 74 3.67 6.03 21.70
C GLY A 74 4.44 4.99 22.50
N GLU A 75 3.95 4.65 23.70
CA GLU A 75 4.60 3.68 24.60
C GLU A 75 4.69 2.26 24.03
N HIS A 76 3.88 1.94 23.01
CA HIS A 76 3.87 0.62 22.40
C HIS A 76 4.84 0.48 21.22
N PHE A 77 5.59 1.52 20.88
CA PHE A 77 6.58 1.50 19.79
C PHE A 77 7.99 1.31 20.34
N ASN A 78 8.81 0.59 19.57
CA ASN A 78 10.25 0.59 19.80
C ASN A 78 10.85 1.84 19.14
N HIS A 79 11.04 2.89 19.94
CA HIS A 79 11.56 4.19 19.47
C HIS A 79 12.99 4.08 18.95
N GLU A 80 13.84 3.29 19.60
CA GLU A 80 15.24 3.07 19.17
C GLU A 80 15.29 2.49 17.76
N VAL A 81 14.52 1.44 17.48
CA VAL A 81 14.45 0.84 16.15
C VAL A 81 13.88 1.81 15.11
N ILE A 82 12.87 2.61 15.47
CA ILE A 82 12.30 3.59 14.54
C ILE A 82 13.33 4.67 14.20
N ASP A 83 14.04 5.17 15.20
CA ASP A 83 15.05 6.21 15.03
C ASP A 83 16.23 5.72 14.16
N ASP A 84 16.68 4.48 14.34
CA ASP A 84 17.68 3.84 13.48
C ASP A 84 17.23 3.77 12.01
N LEU A 85 15.93 3.55 11.78
CA LEU A 85 15.34 3.44 10.43
C LEU A 85 14.97 4.79 9.80
N ARG A 86 14.97 5.91 10.56
CA ARG A 86 14.62 7.24 10.02
C ARG A 86 15.50 7.64 8.83
N GLY A 87 16.77 7.23 8.83
CA GLY A 87 17.69 7.49 7.73
C GLY A 87 17.38 6.73 6.44
N CYS A 88 16.60 5.64 6.50
CA CYS A 88 16.26 4.82 5.35
C CYS A 88 15.10 5.38 4.52
N GLY A 89 14.30 6.30 5.07
CA GLY A 89 13.13 6.88 4.41
C GLY A 89 11.94 5.92 4.31
N GLY A 90 12.08 4.81 3.57
CA GLY A 90 11.06 3.78 3.45
C GLY A 90 11.28 2.83 2.28
N ILE A 91 10.39 1.85 2.17
CA ILE A 91 10.45 0.77 1.19
C ILE A 91 9.09 0.68 0.49
N ARG A 92 9.13 0.43 -0.82
CA ARG A 92 7.99 -0.05 -1.60
C ARG A 92 8.49 -1.10 -2.58
N ILE A 93 7.76 -2.20 -2.69
CA ILE A 93 8.01 -3.23 -3.70
C ILE A 93 6.75 -3.31 -4.54
N GLU A 94 6.88 -3.17 -5.84
CA GLU A 94 5.76 -3.07 -6.76
C GLU A 94 5.90 -4.05 -7.92
N ASP A 95 4.88 -4.89 -8.10
CA ASP A 95 4.78 -5.83 -9.22
C ASP A 95 3.53 -5.55 -10.06
N ASN A 96 3.61 -5.90 -11.35
CA ASN A 96 2.49 -5.86 -12.29
C ASN A 96 1.92 -7.28 -12.44
N VAL A 97 0.65 -7.45 -12.10
CA VAL A 97 0.01 -8.76 -11.98
C VAL A 97 -1.23 -8.83 -12.85
N VAL A 98 -1.32 -9.88 -13.68
CA VAL A 98 -2.50 -10.22 -14.48
C VAL A 98 -3.33 -11.23 -13.71
N VAL A 99 -4.64 -10.98 -13.58
CA VAL A 99 -5.60 -11.93 -13.02
C VAL A 99 -5.93 -12.99 -14.08
N THR A 100 -5.82 -14.28 -13.74
CA THR A 100 -6.22 -15.40 -14.61
C THR A 100 -7.48 -16.06 -14.07
N ALA A 101 -8.10 -16.95 -14.86
CA ALA A 101 -9.33 -17.65 -14.45
C ALA A 101 -9.19 -18.42 -13.12
N ASP A 102 -7.98 -18.89 -12.83
CA ASP A 102 -7.63 -19.80 -11.73
C ASP A 102 -6.56 -19.22 -10.78
N GLY A 103 -6.14 -17.97 -10.96
CA GLY A 103 -5.07 -17.37 -10.18
C GLY A 103 -4.55 -16.05 -10.72
N ALA A 104 -3.23 -15.95 -10.81
CA ALA A 104 -2.56 -14.73 -11.24
C ALA A 104 -1.20 -15.02 -11.88
N ARG A 105 -0.77 -14.13 -12.78
CA ARG A 105 0.56 -14.11 -13.39
C ARG A 105 1.30 -12.84 -13.03
N ASN A 106 2.51 -12.97 -12.49
CA ASN A 106 3.32 -11.84 -12.07
C ASN A 106 4.34 -11.50 -13.17
N LEU A 107 4.01 -10.50 -13.99
CA LEU A 107 4.80 -10.11 -15.14
C LEU A 107 6.18 -9.57 -14.74
N THR A 108 6.26 -8.90 -13.59
CA THR A 108 7.53 -8.33 -13.11
C THR A 108 8.52 -9.41 -12.72
N ARG A 109 8.06 -10.45 -12.00
CA ARG A 109 8.91 -11.54 -11.51
C ARG A 109 9.26 -12.54 -12.60
N GLU A 110 8.37 -12.79 -13.55
CA GLU A 110 8.63 -13.68 -14.70
C GLU A 110 9.82 -13.20 -15.57
N MET A 111 10.08 -11.88 -15.58
CA MET A 111 11.14 -11.26 -16.39
C MET A 111 12.48 -11.12 -15.63
N GLY A 112 12.49 -11.34 -14.32
CA GLY A 112 13.68 -11.28 -13.48
C GLY A 112 14.04 -12.67 -12.99
N GLY A 113 14.86 -13.39 -13.78
CA GLY A 113 15.53 -14.62 -13.32
C GLY A 113 16.41 -14.39 -12.10
#